data_AF-A0A316N9F3-F1
#
_entry.id   AF-A0A316N9F3-F1
#
_cell.length_a   1.000
_cell.length_b   1.000
_cell.length_c   1.000
_cell.angle_alpha   90.00
_cell.angle_beta   90.00
_cell.angle_gamma   90.00
#
_symmetry.space_group_name_H-M   'P 1'
#
loop_
_entity.id
_entity.type
_entity.pdbx_description
1 polymer ?
#
loop_
_entity_poly.entity_id
_entity_poly.type
_entity_poly.pdbx_seq_one_letter_code
_entity_poly.pdbx_strand_id
1 'polypeptide(L)'
;MKNIKLLITILALSFFLFFFSARTYSSLSSTTSGNTTAELAKWNILINNTNISSTYTETVSVNNIDWESDHAINYNAAPGSTGVIHLTIDPTDTQVAIRFDLTVIDHTVDETKLLTIESMTLDGKELVQTAPNTYTGVFTLDDIEAHQTSEITIEATWINDEANNENDSKIAQGELEPDYLGLDFKAIQYHGEEIVPYIP
;
A
#
# COMPACT_ATOMS: atom_id res chain seq x y z
N MET A 1 -40.75 61.70 -45.62
CA MET A 1 -40.68 60.30 -46.13
C MET A 1 -39.29 59.67 -46.09
N LYS A 2 -38.20 60.39 -46.45
CA LYS A 2 -36.83 59.83 -46.47
C LYS A 2 -36.34 59.30 -45.11
N ASN A 3 -36.63 60.02 -44.02
CA ASN A 3 -36.22 59.62 -42.66
C ASN A 3 -37.02 58.42 -42.12
N ILE A 4 -38.29 58.29 -42.51
CA ILE A 4 -39.13 57.13 -42.17
C ILE A 4 -38.67 55.89 -42.94
N LYS A 5 -38.33 56.03 -44.23
CA LYS A 5 -37.75 54.94 -45.02
C LYS A 5 -36.41 54.48 -44.44
N LEU A 6 -35.55 55.41 -44.02
CA LEU A 6 -34.28 55.10 -43.35
C LEU A 6 -34.49 54.33 -42.05
N LEU A 7 -35.45 54.76 -41.21
CA LEU A 7 -35.79 54.10 -39.95
C LEU A 7 -36.26 52.64 -40.19
N ILE A 8 -37.13 52.44 -41.18
CA ILE A 8 -37.64 51.11 -41.55
C ILE A 8 -36.50 50.21 -42.03
N THR A 9 -35.56 50.75 -42.82
CA THR A 9 -34.39 50.00 -43.29
C THR A 9 -33.48 49.57 -42.14
N ILE A 10 -33.23 50.45 -41.17
CA ILE A 10 -32.39 50.14 -39.99
C ILE A 10 -33.07 49.07 -39.12
N LEU A 11 -34.39 49.15 -38.96
CA LEU A 11 -35.16 48.18 -38.18
C LEU A 11 -35.15 46.79 -38.85
N ALA A 12 -35.36 46.75 -40.17
CA ALA A 12 -35.31 45.51 -40.94
C ALA A 12 -33.91 44.86 -40.90
N LEU A 13 -32.84 45.68 -40.98
CA LEU A 13 -31.46 45.19 -40.91
C LEU A 13 -31.14 44.63 -39.52
N SER A 14 -31.58 45.31 -38.45
CA SER A 14 -31.39 44.84 -37.07
C SER A 14 -32.11 43.51 -36.82
N PHE A 15 -33.32 43.36 -37.36
CA PHE A 15 -34.07 42.11 -37.28
C PHE A 15 -33.34 40.98 -38.03
N PHE A 16 -32.81 41.27 -39.23
CA PHE A 16 -32.07 40.29 -40.02
C PHE A 16 -30.80 39.81 -39.31
N LEU A 17 -30.06 40.73 -38.69
CA LEU A 17 -28.85 40.41 -37.92
C LEU A 17 -29.16 39.56 -36.68
N PHE A 18 -30.27 39.83 -35.98
CA PHE A 18 -30.70 39.04 -34.82
C PHE A 18 -31.06 37.59 -35.19
N PHE A 19 -31.77 37.38 -36.30
CA PHE A 19 -32.12 36.03 -36.75
C PHE A 19 -30.91 35.24 -37.26
N PHE A 20 -29.94 35.92 -37.90
CA PHE A 20 -28.73 35.28 -38.40
C PHE A 20 -27.80 34.86 -37.26
N SER A 21 -27.59 35.76 -36.28
CA SER A 21 -26.77 35.45 -35.10
C SER A 21 -27.37 34.31 -34.27
N ALA A 22 -28.69 34.31 -34.01
CA ALA A 22 -29.34 33.25 -33.24
C ALA A 22 -29.11 31.84 -33.82
N ARG A 23 -29.05 31.71 -35.15
CA ARG A 23 -28.76 30.43 -35.82
C ARG A 23 -27.29 30.03 -35.73
N THR A 24 -26.37 30.98 -35.88
CA THR A 24 -24.93 30.71 -35.77
C THR A 24 -24.52 30.35 -34.33
N TYR A 25 -25.10 31.02 -33.33
CA TYR A 25 -24.86 30.71 -31.91
C TYR A 25 -25.36 29.31 -31.55
N SER A 26 -26.52 28.86 -32.03
CA SER A 26 -27.01 27.49 -31.78
C SER A 26 -26.16 26.39 -32.41
N SER A 27 -25.49 26.67 -33.53
CA SER A 27 -24.61 25.70 -34.22
C SER A 27 -23.24 25.59 -33.53
N LEU A 28 -22.73 26.70 -32.98
CA LEU A 28 -21.46 26.74 -32.24
C LEU A 28 -21.60 26.32 -30.78
N SER A 29 -22.81 26.41 -30.22
CA SER A 29 -23.16 25.83 -28.91
C SER A 29 -23.59 24.37 -29.02
N SER A 30 -23.17 23.66 -30.08
CA SER A 30 -23.17 22.20 -30.04
C SER A 30 -22.19 21.81 -28.93
N THR A 31 -22.75 21.67 -27.73
CA THR A 31 -22.09 21.06 -26.58
C THR A 31 -21.53 19.74 -27.06
N THR A 32 -20.25 19.71 -27.38
CA THR A 32 -19.47 18.47 -27.41
C THR A 32 -19.51 17.96 -25.98
N SER A 33 -20.56 17.23 -25.62
CA SER A 33 -20.51 16.31 -24.50
C SER A 33 -19.68 15.13 -24.97
N GLY A 34 -18.36 15.34 -25.04
CA GLY A 34 -17.44 14.23 -25.07
C GLY A 34 -17.65 13.48 -23.77
N ASN A 35 -18.26 12.29 -23.84
CA ASN A 35 -18.18 11.34 -22.75
C ASN A 35 -16.71 10.91 -22.66
N THR A 36 -15.88 11.70 -21.98
CA THR A 36 -14.54 11.26 -21.59
C THR A 36 -14.74 10.33 -20.39
N THR A 37 -14.91 9.04 -20.68
CA THR A 37 -14.79 8.01 -19.64
C THR A 37 -13.31 7.93 -19.31
N ALA A 38 -12.89 8.59 -18.23
CA ALA A 38 -11.57 8.33 -17.65
C ALA A 38 -11.59 6.90 -17.12
N GLU A 39 -10.74 6.03 -17.66
CA GLU A 39 -10.49 4.73 -17.05
C GLU A 39 -9.75 4.98 -15.73
N LEU A 40 -10.39 4.63 -14.61
CA LEU A 40 -9.78 4.75 -13.30
C LEU A 40 -8.77 3.61 -13.13
N ALA A 41 -7.53 3.96 -12.78
CA ALA A 41 -6.48 2.99 -12.53
C ALA A 41 -6.87 2.08 -11.35
N LYS A 42 -6.68 0.77 -11.53
CA LYS A 42 -6.93 -0.22 -10.49
C LYS A 42 -5.84 -0.18 -9.43
N TRP A 43 -6.27 -0.44 -8.20
CA TRP A 43 -5.42 -0.64 -7.04
C TRP A 43 -5.79 -1.99 -6.43
N ASN A 44 -4.89 -2.95 -6.52
CA ASN A 44 -5.07 -4.26 -5.90
C ASN A 44 -3.72 -4.85 -5.45
N ILE A 45 -3.51 -4.97 -4.13
CA ILE A 45 -2.29 -5.47 -3.51
C ILE A 45 -2.64 -6.66 -2.62
N LEU A 46 -1.91 -7.76 -2.78
CA LEU A 46 -2.03 -8.97 -1.98
C LEU A 46 -0.78 -9.15 -1.11
N ILE A 47 -0.98 -9.57 0.14
CA ILE A 47 0.07 -10.08 1.04
C ILE A 47 -0.28 -11.50 1.42
N ASN A 48 0.58 -12.46 1.08
CA ASN A 48 0.31 -13.90 1.27
C ASN A 48 -1.11 -14.28 0.78
N ASN A 49 -1.49 -13.78 -0.41
CA ASN A 49 -2.80 -13.95 -1.04
C ASN A 49 -3.99 -13.26 -0.33
N THR A 50 -3.74 -12.48 0.72
CA THR A 50 -4.75 -11.66 1.41
C THR A 50 -4.76 -10.27 0.82
N ASN A 51 -5.94 -9.79 0.42
CA ASN A 51 -6.08 -8.47 -0.18
C ASN A 51 -6.00 -7.36 0.87
N ILE A 52 -5.03 -6.46 0.74
CA ILE A 52 -4.77 -5.31 1.63
C ILE A 52 -5.03 -3.96 0.94
N SER A 53 -5.82 -3.96 -0.13
CA SER A 53 -6.10 -2.77 -0.95
C SER A 53 -7.03 -1.77 -0.29
N SER A 54 -7.64 -2.16 0.83
CA SER A 54 -8.41 -1.25 1.66
C SER A 54 -7.42 -0.40 2.48
N THR A 55 -7.79 0.84 2.79
CA THR A 55 -6.92 1.84 3.44
C THR A 55 -6.56 1.51 4.90
N TYR A 56 -6.70 0.25 5.30
CA TYR A 56 -6.65 -0.22 6.66
C TYR A 56 -5.33 -0.93 6.93
N THR A 57 -4.81 -0.65 8.11
CA THR A 57 -3.82 -1.47 8.78
C THR A 57 -4.41 -2.86 8.97
N GLU A 58 -3.88 -3.84 8.25
CA GLU A 58 -4.19 -5.25 8.47
C GLU A 58 -3.04 -5.86 9.26
N THR A 59 -3.33 -6.34 10.47
CA THR A 59 -2.36 -7.07 11.28
C THR A 59 -2.22 -8.48 10.73
N VAL A 60 -1.12 -8.74 10.02
CA VAL A 60 -0.82 -10.07 9.50
C VAL A 60 -0.22 -10.91 10.62
N SER A 61 -0.95 -11.95 11.05
CA SER A 61 -0.44 -12.94 12.00
C SER A 61 0.51 -13.89 11.25
N VAL A 62 1.76 -13.94 11.69
CA VAL A 62 2.76 -14.82 11.10
C VAL A 62 2.60 -16.22 11.69
N ASN A 63 1.97 -17.11 10.93
CA ASN A 63 1.74 -18.49 11.36
C ASN A 63 2.77 -19.49 10.81
N ASN A 64 3.58 -19.08 9.83
CA ASN A 64 4.58 -19.93 9.21
C ASN A 64 5.97 -19.32 9.42
N ILE A 65 6.74 -19.93 10.31
CA ILE A 65 8.08 -19.50 10.70
C ILE A 65 9.00 -20.71 10.53
N ASP A 66 10.05 -20.55 9.75
CA ASP A 66 11.08 -21.56 9.58
C ASP A 66 12.07 -21.45 10.73
N TRP A 67 11.93 -22.35 11.72
CA TRP A 67 12.70 -22.32 12.95
C TRP A 67 14.06 -23.01 12.82
N GLU A 68 15.09 -22.34 13.31
CA GLU A 68 16.43 -22.88 13.51
C GLU A 68 16.79 -22.82 15.00
N SER A 69 17.34 -23.91 15.52
CA SER A 69 17.71 -24.02 16.93
C SER A 69 18.85 -25.00 17.13
N ASP A 70 19.86 -24.60 17.90
CA ASP A 70 20.92 -25.49 18.37
C ASP A 70 20.51 -26.28 19.63
N HIS A 71 19.34 -25.97 20.21
CA HIS A 71 18.93 -26.44 21.54
C HIS A 71 17.56 -27.14 21.56
N ALA A 72 16.85 -27.16 20.43
CA ALA A 72 15.62 -27.91 20.23
C ALA A 72 15.80 -29.01 19.18
N ILE A 73 14.86 -29.94 19.13
CA ILE A 73 14.77 -30.89 18.01
C ILE A 73 14.49 -30.10 16.73
N ASN A 74 15.06 -30.51 15.60
CA ASN A 74 14.83 -29.86 14.30
C ASN A 74 13.34 -29.52 14.07
N TYR A 75 13.11 -28.30 13.59
CA TYR A 75 11.79 -27.71 13.32
C TYR A 75 10.93 -27.38 14.55
N ASN A 76 11.46 -27.53 15.77
CA ASN A 76 10.80 -27.03 16.98
C ASN A 76 11.43 -25.70 17.42
N ALA A 77 10.59 -24.77 17.82
CA ALA A 77 10.99 -23.53 18.47
C ALA A 77 11.19 -23.74 19.98
N ALA A 78 12.17 -23.05 20.55
CA ALA A 78 12.37 -22.92 21.99
C ALA A 78 12.92 -21.51 22.27
N PRO A 79 12.91 -21.05 23.53
CA PRO A 79 13.60 -19.82 23.90
C PRO A 79 15.07 -19.87 23.45
N GLY A 80 15.52 -18.84 22.74
CA GLY A 80 16.84 -18.76 22.11
C GLY A 80 16.90 -19.27 20.66
N SER A 81 15.81 -19.77 20.09
CA SER A 81 15.74 -20.12 18.67
C SER A 81 15.64 -18.87 17.78
N THR A 82 16.16 -19.00 16.56
CA THR A 82 15.96 -18.04 15.47
C THR A 82 14.89 -18.55 14.52
N GLY A 83 14.15 -17.65 13.90
CA GLY A 83 13.09 -17.95 12.96
C GLY A 83 13.17 -17.04 11.75
N VAL A 84 12.93 -17.62 10.56
CA VAL A 84 12.82 -16.87 9.31
C VAL A 84 11.37 -16.86 8.86
N ILE A 85 10.89 -15.68 8.48
CA ILE A 85 9.51 -15.44 8.05
C ILE A 85 9.55 -14.92 6.63
N HIS A 86 8.75 -15.54 5.76
CA HIS A 86 8.60 -15.14 4.36
C HIS A 86 7.21 -14.57 4.12
N LEU A 87 7.14 -13.35 3.58
CA LEU A 87 5.89 -12.69 3.18
C LEU A 87 5.98 -12.31 1.71
N THR A 88 5.05 -12.80 0.90
CA THR A 88 4.95 -12.43 -0.51
C THR A 88 4.05 -11.21 -0.67
N ILE A 89 4.57 -10.13 -1.25
CA ILE A 89 3.79 -8.98 -1.70
C ILE A 89 3.59 -9.09 -3.21
N ASP A 90 2.33 -9.07 -3.62
CA ASP A 90 1.90 -9.17 -5.01
C ASP A 90 1.05 -7.95 -5.38
N PRO A 91 1.62 -6.98 -6.12
CA PRO A 91 0.93 -5.82 -6.65
C PRO A 91 0.48 -6.00 -8.12
N THR A 92 0.49 -7.21 -8.68
CA THR A 92 0.36 -7.45 -10.14
C THR A 92 -0.96 -7.02 -10.77
N ASP A 93 -2.04 -6.84 -9.99
CA ASP A 93 -3.34 -6.31 -10.46
C ASP A 93 -3.50 -4.80 -10.16
N THR A 94 -2.41 -4.12 -9.79
CA THR A 94 -2.36 -2.66 -9.68
C THR A 94 -1.90 -2.02 -10.99
N GLN A 95 -2.34 -0.80 -11.27
CA GLN A 95 -1.99 -0.03 -12.48
C GLN A 95 -1.26 1.30 -12.17
N VAL A 96 -0.75 1.43 -10.95
CA VAL A 96 -0.02 2.61 -10.46
C VAL A 96 1.22 2.18 -9.68
N ALA A 97 2.24 3.02 -9.62
CA ALA A 97 3.35 2.80 -8.70
C ALA A 97 2.85 2.88 -7.25
N ILE A 98 3.42 2.05 -6.38
CA ILE A 98 2.97 1.85 -5.01
C ILE A 98 4.14 2.04 -4.07
N ARG A 99 3.91 2.77 -2.99
CA ARG A 99 4.76 2.75 -1.81
C ARG A 99 4.03 1.99 -0.72
N PHE A 100 4.72 1.09 -0.05
CA PHE A 100 4.21 0.42 1.14
C PHE A 100 5.08 0.75 2.34
N ASP A 101 4.43 0.89 3.49
CA ASP A 101 5.04 1.00 4.80
C ASP A 101 4.63 -0.25 5.61
N LEU A 102 5.61 -0.94 6.17
CA LEU A 102 5.47 -2.09 7.05
C LEU A 102 5.91 -1.68 8.45
N THR A 103 4.95 -1.62 9.38
CA THR A 103 5.24 -1.34 10.79
C THR A 103 5.27 -2.64 11.57
N VAL A 104 6.35 -2.83 12.33
CA VAL A 104 6.60 -4.01 13.13
C VAL A 104 6.17 -3.77 14.56
N ILE A 105 5.44 -4.74 15.11
CA ILE A 105 5.11 -4.83 16.54
C ILE A 105 5.71 -6.13 17.06
N ASP A 106 6.93 -6.04 17.59
CA ASP A 106 7.70 -7.14 18.16
C ASP A 106 7.85 -6.97 19.68
N HIS A 107 8.61 -7.84 20.35
CA HIS A 107 8.79 -7.81 21.80
C HIS A 107 9.37 -6.49 22.32
N THR A 108 10.15 -5.76 21.50
CA THR A 108 10.72 -4.46 21.88
C THR A 108 9.67 -3.35 21.92
N VAL A 109 8.58 -3.52 21.17
CA VAL A 109 7.44 -2.60 21.11
C VAL A 109 6.35 -3.00 22.11
N ASP A 110 6.09 -4.30 22.23
CA ASP A 110 5.09 -4.90 23.09
C ASP A 110 5.65 -6.19 23.71
N GLU A 111 5.94 -6.15 25.01
CA GLU A 111 6.51 -7.26 25.78
C GLU A 111 5.65 -8.54 25.75
N THR A 112 4.40 -8.47 25.28
CA THR A 112 3.55 -9.67 25.09
C THR A 112 3.90 -10.48 23.85
N LYS A 113 4.68 -9.91 22.91
CA LYS A 113 5.14 -10.60 21.69
C LYS A 113 6.32 -11.52 22.00
N LEU A 114 6.41 -12.66 21.33
CA LEU A 114 7.50 -13.62 21.56
C LEU A 114 8.79 -13.26 20.82
N LEU A 115 8.67 -12.67 19.64
CA LEU A 115 9.78 -12.47 18.72
C LEU A 115 10.32 -11.05 18.79
N THR A 116 11.63 -10.92 18.60
CA THR A 116 12.32 -9.66 18.29
C THR A 116 12.86 -9.74 16.88
N ILE A 117 12.68 -8.70 16.07
CA ILE A 117 13.22 -8.66 14.70
C ILE A 117 14.70 -8.28 14.73
N GLU A 118 15.52 -9.08 14.06
CA GLU A 118 16.95 -8.83 13.87
C GLU A 118 17.21 -8.11 12.54
N SER A 119 16.57 -8.58 11.47
CA SER A 119 16.77 -8.04 10.13
C SER A 119 15.53 -8.19 9.26
N MET A 120 15.40 -7.31 8.27
CA MET A 120 14.32 -7.34 7.30
C MET A 120 14.83 -6.94 5.92
N THR A 121 14.56 -7.78 4.92
CA THR A 121 14.96 -7.54 3.54
C THR A 121 13.80 -7.71 2.57
N LEU A 122 13.85 -7.02 1.43
CA LEU A 122 12.95 -7.18 0.29
C LEU A 122 13.78 -7.68 -0.90
N ASP A 123 13.49 -8.89 -1.37
CA ASP A 123 14.26 -9.58 -2.43
C ASP A 123 15.78 -9.58 -2.15
N GLY A 124 16.15 -9.75 -0.87
CA GLY A 124 17.55 -9.77 -0.40
C GLY A 124 18.21 -8.40 -0.28
N LYS A 125 17.47 -7.28 -0.42
CA LYS A 125 17.96 -5.92 -0.19
C LYS A 125 17.37 -5.36 1.10
N GLU A 126 18.16 -4.64 1.89
CA GLU A 126 17.64 -3.97 3.09
C GLU A 126 16.54 -2.97 2.73
N LEU A 127 15.45 -3.00 3.50
CA LEU A 127 14.40 -1.98 3.40
C LEU A 127 14.84 -0.70 4.11
N VAL A 128 14.40 0.45 3.59
CA VAL A 128 14.69 1.73 4.20
C VAL A 128 13.79 1.91 5.42
N GLN A 129 14.39 2.01 6.61
CA GLN A 129 13.65 2.39 7.81
C GLN A 129 13.31 3.89 7.72
N THR A 130 12.02 4.24 7.77
CA THR A 130 11.54 5.63 7.61
C THR A 130 10.90 6.21 8.87
N ALA A 131 10.57 5.36 9.84
CA ALA A 131 10.16 5.75 11.19
C ALA A 131 10.54 4.64 12.20
N PRO A 132 10.39 4.87 13.51
CA PRO A 132 10.59 3.82 14.52
C PRO A 132 9.78 2.58 14.16
N ASN A 133 10.47 1.45 13.97
CA ASN A 133 9.89 0.15 13.59
C ASN A 133 9.07 0.14 12.29
N THR A 134 9.23 1.15 11.42
CA THR A 134 8.56 1.22 10.12
C THR A 134 9.55 1.18 8.97
N TYR A 135 9.34 0.25 8.06
CA TYR A 135 10.16 -0.01 6.89
C TYR A 135 9.36 0.30 5.63
N THR A 136 9.97 1.01 4.68
CA THR A 136 9.30 1.45 3.46
C THR A 136 9.92 0.78 2.24
N GLY A 137 9.05 0.27 1.37
CA GLY A 137 9.41 -0.23 0.04
C GLY A 137 8.58 0.43 -1.06
N VAL A 138 9.06 0.31 -2.28
CA VAL A 138 8.43 0.92 -3.47
C VAL A 138 8.39 -0.09 -4.60
N PHE A 139 7.22 -0.24 -5.20
CA PHE A 139 7.04 -0.83 -6.52
C PHE A 139 6.89 0.29 -7.53
N THR A 140 7.87 0.40 -8.42
CA THR A 140 7.87 1.37 -9.51
C THR A 140 6.89 0.95 -10.61
N LEU A 141 6.59 1.85 -11.54
CA LEU A 141 5.71 1.49 -12.66
C LEU A 141 6.31 0.37 -13.52
N ASP A 142 7.65 0.35 -13.68
CA ASP A 142 8.36 -0.71 -14.40
C ASP A 142 8.16 -2.08 -13.72
N ASP A 143 8.18 -2.13 -12.38
CA ASP A 143 7.96 -3.36 -11.61
C ASP A 143 6.50 -3.86 -11.79
N ILE A 144 5.54 -2.93 -11.81
CA ILE A 144 4.12 -3.22 -12.04
C ILE A 144 3.88 -3.74 -13.47
N GLU A 145 4.47 -3.10 -14.47
CA GLU A 145 4.39 -3.55 -15.88
C GLU A 145 5.03 -4.92 -16.08
N ALA A 146 6.13 -5.19 -15.36
CA ALA A 146 6.80 -6.49 -15.35
C ALA A 146 6.04 -7.59 -14.59
N HIS A 147 4.91 -7.25 -13.94
CA HIS A 147 4.17 -8.15 -13.06
C HIS A 147 5.07 -8.77 -11.98
N GLN A 148 5.95 -7.95 -11.40
CA GLN A 148 6.86 -8.39 -10.36
C GLN A 148 6.12 -8.58 -9.03
N THR A 149 6.36 -9.74 -8.42
CA THR A 149 6.09 -10.01 -7.01
C THR A 149 7.39 -9.93 -6.24
N SER A 150 7.35 -9.48 -5.00
CA SER A 150 8.54 -9.45 -4.13
C SER A 150 8.31 -10.21 -2.84
N GLU A 151 9.38 -10.72 -2.27
CA GLU A 151 9.37 -11.40 -0.98
C GLU A 151 10.04 -10.52 0.08
N ILE A 152 9.33 -10.30 1.19
CA ILE A 152 9.93 -9.80 2.43
C ILE A 152 10.40 -11.00 3.24
N THR A 153 11.70 -11.01 3.54
CA THR A 153 12.32 -11.96 4.47
C THR A 153 12.58 -11.23 5.77
N ILE A 154 12.03 -11.76 6.87
CA ILE A 154 12.21 -11.23 8.23
C ILE A 154 12.95 -12.29 9.05
N GLU A 155 14.09 -11.92 9.60
CA GLU A 155 14.81 -12.74 10.57
C GLU A 155 14.45 -12.27 11.97
N ALA A 156 14.04 -13.19 12.82
CA ALA A 156 13.61 -12.89 14.18
C ALA A 156 14.13 -13.90 15.19
N THR A 157 14.27 -13.48 16.44
CA THR A 157 14.76 -14.31 17.54
C THR A 157 13.70 -14.41 18.63
N TRP A 158 13.48 -15.61 19.18
CA TRP A 158 12.77 -15.78 20.44
C TRP A 158 13.75 -15.53 21.59
N ILE A 159 13.57 -14.43 22.31
CA ILE A 159 14.42 -14.08 23.45
C ILE A 159 14.26 -15.13 24.56
N ASN A 160 15.38 -15.65 25.05
CA ASN A 160 15.41 -16.44 26.28
C ASN A 160 15.49 -15.51 27.50
N ASP A 161 14.35 -15.27 28.13
CA ASP A 161 14.23 -14.50 29.37
C ASP A 161 13.75 -15.40 30.51
N GLU A 162 14.57 -15.52 31.56
CA GLU A 162 14.25 -16.34 32.72
C GLU A 162 12.96 -15.88 33.44
N ALA A 163 12.60 -14.60 33.33
CA ALA A 163 11.36 -14.06 33.88
C ALA A 163 10.11 -14.60 33.17
N ASN A 164 10.23 -15.01 31.89
CA ASN A 164 9.13 -15.48 31.05
C ASN A 164 8.98 -17.00 31.01
N ASN A 165 9.87 -17.75 31.66
CA ASN A 165 9.88 -19.22 31.70
C ASN A 165 8.51 -19.86 32.01
N GLU A 166 7.70 -19.25 32.89
CA GLU A 166 6.36 -19.76 33.20
C GLU A 166 5.42 -19.67 31.98
N ASN A 167 5.42 -18.54 31.28
CA ASN A 167 4.60 -18.34 30.09
C ASN A 167 5.11 -19.17 28.91
N ASP A 168 6.43 -19.21 28.70
CA ASP A 168 7.06 -20.03 27.65
C ASP A 168 6.70 -21.52 27.83
N SER A 169 6.69 -22.00 29.08
CA SER A 169 6.28 -23.37 29.40
C SER A 169 4.81 -23.63 29.09
N LYS A 170 3.92 -22.65 29.33
CA LYS A 170 2.49 -22.76 29.01
C LYS A 170 2.25 -22.75 27.50
N ILE A 171 2.99 -21.93 26.75
CA ILE A 171 2.95 -21.90 25.29
C ILE A 171 3.40 -23.25 24.72
N ALA A 172 4.52 -23.79 25.21
CA ALA A 172 5.02 -25.10 24.80
C ALA A 172 4.07 -26.26 25.14
N GLN A 173 3.24 -26.11 26.17
CA GLN A 173 2.22 -27.09 26.57
C GLN A 173 0.87 -26.90 25.85
N GLY A 174 0.72 -25.85 25.03
CA GLY A 174 -0.53 -25.50 24.36
C GLY A 174 -1.60 -24.94 25.31
N GLU A 175 -1.22 -24.46 26.49
CA GLU A 175 -2.12 -23.81 27.44
C GLU A 175 -2.33 -22.31 27.11
N LEU A 176 -1.39 -21.73 26.36
CA LEU A 176 -1.44 -20.37 25.83
C LEU A 176 -1.13 -20.38 24.33
N GLU A 177 -1.92 -19.65 23.54
CA GLU A 177 -1.61 -19.44 22.13
C GLU A 177 -0.41 -18.50 22.00
N PRO A 178 0.59 -18.83 21.17
CA PRO A 178 1.74 -17.95 20.95
C PRO A 178 1.33 -16.70 20.16
N ASP A 179 1.66 -15.53 20.69
CA ASP A 179 1.58 -14.27 19.95
C ASP A 179 2.99 -13.90 19.47
N TYR A 180 3.33 -14.31 18.25
CA TYR A 180 4.70 -14.21 17.74
C TYR A 180 5.12 -12.76 17.51
N LEU A 181 4.44 -12.06 16.60
CA LEU A 181 4.64 -10.65 16.26
C LEU A 181 3.42 -10.12 15.50
N GLY A 182 3.27 -8.80 15.46
CA GLY A 182 2.30 -8.09 14.65
C GLY A 182 2.97 -7.36 13.48
N LEU A 183 2.36 -7.43 12.30
CA LEU A 183 2.80 -6.69 11.12
C LEU A 183 1.67 -5.84 10.59
N ASP A 184 1.87 -4.54 10.61
CA ASP A 184 0.91 -3.53 10.21
C ASP A 184 1.31 -2.98 8.83
N PHE A 185 0.55 -3.37 7.80
CA PHE A 185 0.80 -2.94 6.43
C PHE A 185 -0.05 -1.74 6.04
N LYS A 186 0.58 -0.79 5.35
CA LYS A 186 -0.09 0.35 4.71
C LYS A 186 0.49 0.60 3.34
N ALA A 187 -0.34 0.82 2.33
CA ALA A 187 0.11 1.15 1.00
C ALA A 187 -0.55 2.43 0.47
N ILE A 188 0.22 3.26 -0.25
CA ILE A 188 -0.19 4.54 -0.84
C ILE A 188 0.41 4.72 -2.23
N GLN A 189 -0.26 5.51 -3.09
CA GLN A 189 0.23 5.74 -4.43
C GLN A 189 1.59 6.43 -4.35
N TYR A 190 2.58 5.90 -5.06
CA TYR A 190 3.89 6.50 -5.13
C TYR A 190 3.93 7.52 -6.27
N HIS A 191 4.36 8.73 -5.96
CA HIS A 191 4.45 9.85 -6.92
C HIS A 191 5.90 10.22 -7.26
N GLY A 192 6.88 9.44 -6.81
CA GLY A 192 8.31 9.73 -7.01
C GLY A 192 8.91 10.61 -5.92
N GLU A 193 8.25 10.74 -4.77
CA GLU A 193 8.80 11.42 -3.61
C GLU A 193 10.04 10.71 -3.03
N GLU A 194 10.95 11.47 -2.43
CA GLU A 194 12.14 10.90 -1.82
C GLU A 194 11.80 10.09 -0.55
N ILE A 195 12.36 8.89 -0.44
CA ILE A 195 12.25 8.05 0.76
C ILE A 195 13.37 8.42 1.73
N VAL A 196 13.03 9.15 2.79
CA VAL A 196 13.99 9.67 3.76
C VAL A 196 14.24 8.65 4.87
N PRO A 197 15.48 8.21 5.10
CA PRO A 197 15.80 7.32 6.21
C PRO A 197 15.55 7.98 7.57
N TYR A 198 15.06 7.20 8.52
CA TYR A 198 14.91 7.61 9.91
C TYR A 198 16.29 7.79 10.54
N ILE A 199 16.49 8.95 11.18
CA ILE A 199 17.69 9.24 11.97
C ILE A 199 17.25 9.25 13.44
N PRO A 200 17.73 8.32 14.28
CA PRO A 200 17.37 8.21 15.69
C PRO A 200 17.85 9.40 16.53
#